data_AF-A0A0S7BYV7-F1
#
_entry.id   AF-A0A0S7BYV7-F1
#
_cell.length_a   1.000
_cell.length_b   1.000
_cell.length_c   1.000
_cell.angle_alpha   90.00
_cell.angle_beta   90.00
_cell.angle_gamma   90.00
#
_symmetry.space_group_name_H-M   'P 1'
#
loop_
_entity.id
_entity.type
_entity.pdbx_description
1 polymer ?
#
loop_
_entity_poly.entity_id
_entity_poly.type
_entity_poly.pdbx_seq_one_letter_code
_entity_poly.pdbx_strand_id
1 'polypeptide(L)'
;MQKVTLYFLERPDIKINIELYFNGSGQLILDGYDIGKSVNNSWGDSDYEYTITIEPKEVMKLYEILGLEQDNREALLEAIKDRFGVNEAYTLFEKFLKFHGIDYSGFTYI
;
A
#
# COMPACT_ATOMS: atom_id res chain seq x y z
N MET A 1 -12.01 3.36 -11.39
CA MET A 1 -10.77 3.52 -10.59
C MET A 1 -9.89 2.32 -10.88
N GLN A 2 -8.65 2.54 -11.30
CA GLN A 2 -7.66 1.45 -11.41
C GLN A 2 -7.15 1.14 -10.00
N LYS A 3 -7.21 -0.15 -9.62
CA LYS A 3 -6.81 -0.69 -8.33
C LYS A 3 -6.19 -2.06 -8.55
N VAL A 4 -5.15 -2.38 -7.79
CA VAL A 4 -4.54 -3.70 -7.73
C VAL A 4 -4.47 -4.19 -6.28
N THR A 5 -4.58 -5.50 -6.09
CA THR A 5 -4.35 -6.13 -4.78
C THR A 5 -2.87 -6.49 -4.67
N LEU A 6 -2.20 -5.97 -3.65
CA LEU A 6 -0.82 -6.31 -3.33
C LEU A 6 -0.78 -7.65 -2.57
N TYR A 7 -1.68 -7.84 -1.61
CA TYR A 7 -1.75 -9.08 -0.84
C TYR A 7 -3.17 -9.35 -0.36
N PHE A 8 -3.55 -10.63 -0.37
CA PHE A 8 -4.82 -11.08 0.19
C PHE A 8 -4.63 -12.42 0.88
N LEU A 9 -5.13 -12.52 2.11
CA LEU A 9 -5.19 -13.76 2.87
C LEU A 9 -6.53 -13.82 3.58
N GLU A 10 -7.24 -14.94 3.46
CA GLU A 10 -8.47 -15.19 4.21
C GLU A 10 -8.38 -16.57 4.85
N ARG A 11 -8.47 -16.60 6.18
CA ARG A 11 -8.50 -17.79 7.02
C ARG A 11 -9.60 -17.62 8.07
N PRO A 12 -10.05 -18.70 8.74
CA PRO A 12 -11.13 -18.61 9.74
C PRO A 12 -10.88 -17.62 10.90
N ASP A 13 -9.62 -17.27 11.14
CA ASP A 13 -9.14 -16.52 12.31
C ASP A 13 -8.48 -15.18 11.95
N ILE A 14 -8.23 -14.90 10.67
CA ILE A 14 -7.64 -13.66 10.17
C ILE A 14 -8.01 -13.42 8.70
N LYS A 15 -8.23 -12.16 8.36
CA LYS A 15 -8.36 -11.66 7.00
C LYS A 15 -7.43 -10.47 6.82
N ILE A 16 -6.59 -10.54 5.80
CA ILE A 16 -5.65 -9.49 5.41
C ILE A 16 -5.99 -9.09 3.98
N ASN A 17 -6.09 -7.79 3.74
CA ASN A 17 -6.20 -7.24 2.39
C ASN A 17 -5.34 -6.00 2.29
N ILE A 18 -4.49 -5.94 1.27
CA ILE A 18 -3.66 -4.78 0.98
C ILE A 18 -3.87 -4.42 -0.48
N GLU A 19 -4.29 -3.19 -0.71
CA GLU A 19 -4.67 -2.67 -2.02
C GLU A 19 -3.87 -1.42 -2.34
N LEU A 20 -3.69 -1.18 -3.64
CA LEU A 20 -3.01 -0.01 -4.17
C LEU A 20 -3.83 0.59 -5.30
N TYR A 21 -4.10 1.89 -5.22
CA TYR A 21 -4.93 2.57 -6.21
C TYR A 21 -4.65 4.07 -6.30
N PHE A 22 -5.10 4.66 -7.40
CA PHE A 22 -5.18 6.11 -7.54
C PHE A 22 -6.56 6.63 -7.12
N ASN A 23 -6.59 7.68 -6.31
CA ASN A 23 -7.84 8.37 -5.98
C ASN A 23 -8.20 9.46 -7.02
N GLY A 24 -9.32 10.17 -6.81
CA GLY A 24 -9.79 11.22 -7.71
C GLY A 24 -8.86 12.44 -7.82
N SER A 25 -8.01 12.67 -6.82
CA SER A 25 -7.02 13.77 -6.79
C SER A 25 -5.68 13.39 -7.44
N GLY A 26 -5.55 12.15 -7.92
CA GLY A 26 -4.30 11.63 -8.48
C GLY A 26 -3.25 11.22 -7.43
N GLN A 27 -3.63 11.16 -6.16
CA GLN A 27 -2.76 10.59 -5.12
C GLN A 27 -2.70 9.07 -5.29
N LEU A 28 -1.55 8.49 -4.99
CA LEU A 28 -1.38 7.04 -4.89
C LEU A 28 -1.62 6.61 -3.44
N ILE A 29 -2.55 5.68 -3.26
CA ILE A 29 -2.99 5.19 -1.96
C ILE A 29 -2.64 3.72 -1.85
N LEU A 30 -1.89 3.35 -0.82
CA LEU A 30 -1.86 1.98 -0.32
C LEU A 30 -2.80 1.94 0.88
N ASP A 31 -3.77 1.05 0.84
CA ASP A 31 -4.78 0.87 1.88
C ASP A 31 -4.81 -0.59 2.28
N GLY A 32 -4.79 -0.88 3.58
CA GLY A 32 -4.81 -2.26 4.04
C GLY A 32 -5.38 -2.42 5.42
N TYR A 33 -5.86 -3.64 5.66
CA TYR A 33 -6.42 -4.03 6.94
C TYR A 33 -6.06 -5.47 7.29
N ASP A 34 -5.97 -5.72 8.59
CA ASP A 34 -5.82 -7.01 9.21
C ASP A 34 -6.97 -7.16 10.22
N ILE A 35 -7.94 -8.02 9.94
CA ILE A 35 -9.13 -8.20 10.80
C ILE A 35 -9.26 -9.65 11.24
N GLY A 36 -9.56 -9.90 12.51
CA GLY A 36 -9.86 -11.23 13.02
C GLY A 36 -9.42 -11.52 14.45
N LYS A 37 -9.86 -12.67 14.97
CA LYS A 37 -9.61 -13.08 16.37
C LYS A 37 -8.12 -13.20 16.72
N SER A 38 -7.28 -13.47 15.74
CA SER A 38 -5.82 -13.54 15.90
C SER A 38 -5.16 -12.18 16.15
N VAL A 39 -5.75 -11.11 15.61
CA VAL A 39 -5.32 -9.72 15.80
C VAL A 39 -5.55 -9.31 17.26
N ASN A 40 -6.75 -9.62 17.78
CA ASN A 40 -7.12 -9.36 19.19
C ASN A 40 -6.14 -10.01 20.18
N ASN A 41 -5.74 -11.27 19.95
CA ASN A 41 -4.81 -11.97 20.83
C ASN A 41 -3.37 -11.43 20.81
N SER A 42 -2.96 -10.73 19.74
CA SER A 42 -1.58 -10.23 19.59
C SER A 42 -1.46 -8.72 19.87
N TRP A 43 -2.53 -7.95 19.64
CA TRP A 43 -2.51 -6.48 19.68
C TRP A 43 -3.63 -5.86 20.54
N GLY A 44 -4.57 -6.66 21.07
CA GLY A 44 -5.62 -6.19 21.97
C GLY A 44 -6.88 -5.63 21.29
N ASP A 45 -6.86 -5.45 19.97
CA ASP A 45 -7.99 -4.98 19.16
C ASP A 45 -8.24 -5.90 17.96
N SER A 46 -9.48 -5.96 17.49
CA SER A 46 -9.92 -6.94 16.46
C SER A 46 -9.51 -6.57 15.04
N ASP A 47 -9.29 -5.29 14.78
CA ASP A 47 -9.21 -4.71 13.44
C ASP A 47 -8.06 -3.70 13.39
N TYR A 48 -7.05 -3.96 12.56
CA TYR A 48 -5.91 -3.06 12.37
C TYR A 48 -5.94 -2.51 10.95
N GLU A 49 -6.02 -1.20 10.78
CA GLU A 49 -6.07 -0.54 9.47
C GLU A 49 -4.85 0.35 9.27
N TYR A 50 -4.33 0.40 8.05
CA TYR A 50 -3.18 1.21 7.71
C TYR A 50 -3.27 1.75 6.30
N THR A 51 -2.78 2.98 6.14
CA THR A 51 -2.71 3.64 4.85
C THR A 51 -1.37 4.36 4.63
N ILE A 52 -0.96 4.44 3.37
CA ILE A 52 0.06 5.35 2.88
C ILE A 52 -0.59 6.18 1.77
N THR A 53 -0.51 7.50 1.88
CA THR A 53 -0.95 8.44 0.85
C THR A 53 0.26 9.20 0.30
N ILE A 54 0.41 9.18 -1.03
CA ILE A 54 1.50 9.83 -1.74
C ILE A 54 0.91 10.92 -2.64
N GLU A 55 1.38 12.16 -2.46
CA GLU A 55 0.93 13.30 -3.26
C GLU A 55 1.34 13.18 -4.74
N PRO A 56 0.57 13.72 -5.70
CA PRO A 56 0.88 13.57 -7.13
C PRO A 56 2.31 13.97 -7.50
N LYS A 57 2.85 15.04 -6.87
CA LYS A 57 4.24 15.50 -7.06
C LYS A 57 5.28 14.42 -6.68
N GLU A 58 4.97 13.60 -5.68
CA GLU A 58 5.83 12.54 -5.17
C GLU A 58 5.65 11.26 -5.98
N VAL A 59 4.44 11.02 -6.49
CA VAL A 59 4.18 9.93 -7.46
C VAL A 59 5.02 10.11 -8.73
N MET A 60 5.24 11.34 -9.19
CA MET A 60 6.12 11.60 -10.33
C MET A 60 7.53 11.04 -10.14
N LYS A 61 8.07 11.11 -8.91
CA LYS A 61 9.39 10.54 -8.57
C LYS A 61 9.39 9.02 -8.66
N LEU A 62 8.26 8.35 -8.34
CA LEU A 62 8.14 6.91 -8.46
C LEU A 62 8.29 6.43 -9.91
N TYR A 63 7.67 7.15 -10.87
CA TYR A 63 7.85 6.82 -12.28
C TYR A 63 9.32 6.87 -12.70
N GLU A 64 10.04 7.92 -12.30
CA GLU A 64 11.46 8.09 -12.61
C GLU A 64 12.32 6.98 -11.98
N ILE A 65 12.12 6.69 -10.70
CA ILE A 65 12.88 5.66 -9.97
C ILE A 65 12.64 4.26 -10.55
N LEU A 66 11.41 4.00 -10.99
CA LEU A 66 11.03 2.69 -11.54
C LEU A 66 11.31 2.58 -13.05
N GLY A 67 11.76 3.66 -13.70
CA GLY A 67 12.06 3.68 -15.13
C GLY A 67 10.81 3.53 -16.01
N LEU A 68 9.69 4.09 -15.56
CA LEU A 68 8.39 3.99 -16.23
C LEU A 68 8.07 5.27 -17.00
N GLU A 69 7.22 5.15 -18.01
CA GLU A 69 6.62 6.30 -18.69
C GLU A 69 5.80 7.13 -17.68
N GLN A 70 5.97 8.46 -17.72
CA GLN A 70 5.23 9.36 -16.84
C GLN A 70 3.72 9.23 -17.06
N ASP A 71 2.96 9.36 -15.98
CA ASP A 71 1.49 9.25 -15.95
C ASP A 71 0.90 7.89 -16.39
N ASN A 72 1.73 6.87 -16.65
CA ASN A 72 1.26 5.52 -16.93
C ASN A 72 0.86 4.79 -15.63
N ARG A 73 -0.32 5.15 -15.10
CA ARG A 73 -0.84 4.66 -13.81
C ARG A 73 -0.88 3.14 -13.72
N GLU A 74 -1.28 2.47 -14.79
CA GLU A 74 -1.37 1.01 -14.84
C GLU A 74 0.00 0.36 -14.69
N ALA A 75 1.00 0.84 -15.44
CA ALA A 75 2.37 0.35 -15.34
C ALA A 75 2.95 0.59 -13.94
N LEU A 76 2.64 1.72 -13.30
CA LEU A 76 3.08 2.00 -11.94
C LEU A 76 2.46 1.02 -10.93
N LEU A 77 1.15 0.79 -11.00
CA LEU A 77 0.45 -0.12 -10.10
C LEU A 77 0.99 -1.55 -10.23
N GLU A 78 1.19 -2.04 -11.46
CA GLU A 78 1.76 -3.37 -11.69
C GLU A 78 3.22 -3.46 -11.25
N ALA A 79 4.05 -2.44 -11.50
CA ALA A 79 5.44 -2.44 -11.05
C ALA A 79 5.59 -2.47 -9.51
N ILE A 80 4.70 -1.79 -8.79
CA ILE A 80 4.67 -1.82 -7.32
C ILE A 80 4.17 -3.18 -6.84
N LYS A 81 3.11 -3.71 -7.45
CA LYS A 81 2.58 -5.05 -7.15
C LYS A 81 3.61 -6.16 -7.36
N ASP A 82 4.35 -6.14 -8.46
CA ASP A 82 5.39 -7.13 -8.76
C ASP A 82 6.54 -7.10 -7.75
N ARG A 83 6.85 -5.93 -7.17
CA ARG A 83 7.95 -5.76 -6.22
C ARG A 83 7.55 -5.99 -4.76
N PHE A 84 6.31 -5.64 -4.40
CA PHE A 84 5.88 -5.57 -3.00
C PHE A 84 4.64 -6.42 -2.69
N GLY A 85 4.17 -7.25 -3.62
CA GLY A 85 2.96 -8.07 -3.49
C GLY A 85 3.08 -9.26 -2.53
N VAL A 86 3.41 -8.98 -1.27
CA VAL A 86 3.59 -9.94 -0.17
C VAL A 86 2.90 -9.44 1.10
N ASN A 87 2.82 -10.28 2.14
CA ASN A 87 2.18 -9.92 3.40
C ASN A 87 2.76 -8.64 4.04
N GLU A 88 4.05 -8.41 3.86
CA GLU A 88 4.79 -7.26 4.37
C GLU A 88 4.72 -6.03 3.45
N ALA A 89 3.81 -6.00 2.47
CA ALA A 89 3.72 -4.96 1.44
C ALA A 89 3.82 -3.53 2.00
N TYR A 90 3.05 -3.22 3.05
CA TYR A 90 3.09 -1.91 3.71
C TYR A 90 4.51 -1.56 4.18
N THR A 91 5.14 -2.46 4.94
CA THR A 91 6.46 -2.21 5.54
C THR A 91 7.55 -2.09 4.49
N LEU A 92 7.53 -2.95 3.45
CA LEU A 92 8.52 -2.92 2.39
C LEU A 92 8.37 -1.68 1.52
N PHE A 93 7.13 -1.31 1.18
CA PHE A 93 6.87 -0.11 0.41
C PHE A 93 7.24 1.16 1.19
N GLU A 94 6.88 1.26 2.46
CA GLU A 94 7.26 2.39 3.32
C GLU A 94 8.80 2.55 3.41
N LYS A 95 9.53 1.45 3.59
CA LYS A 95 11.01 1.46 3.59
C LYS A 95 11.57 1.94 2.26
N PHE A 96 10.98 1.52 1.14
CA PHE A 96 11.38 1.96 -0.20
C PHE A 96 11.17 3.47 -0.38
N LEU A 97 10.02 4.01 0.04
CA LEU A 97 9.74 5.45 -0.02
C LEU A 97 10.75 6.25 0.79
N LYS A 98 11.03 5.83 2.04
CA LYS A 98 12.02 6.46 2.92
C LYS A 98 13.43 6.43 2.31
N PHE A 99 13.83 5.28 1.76
CA PHE A 99 15.15 5.11 1.15
C PHE A 99 15.37 6.06 -0.05
N HIS A 100 14.33 6.30 -0.84
CA HIS A 100 14.38 7.18 -2.00
C HIS A 100 14.00 8.65 -1.71
N GLY A 101 13.70 9.02 -0.47
CA GLY A 101 13.32 10.38 -0.11
C GLY A 101 12.00 10.83 -0.74
N ILE A 102 11.03 9.91 -0.81
CA ILE A 102 9.68 10.18 -1.29
C ILE A 102 8.80 10.52 -0.10
N ASP A 103 8.19 11.71 -0.12
CA ASP A 103 7.31 12.15 0.95
C ASP A 103 5.97 11.39 0.88
N TYR A 104 5.45 11.00 2.04
CA TYR A 104 4.13 10.37 2.17
C TYR A 104 3.50 10.70 3.52
N SER A 105 2.18 10.59 3.62
CA SER A 105 1.47 10.57 4.89
C SER A 105 1.03 9.14 5.21
N GLY A 106 1.36 8.67 6.41
CA GLY A 106 0.93 7.37 6.92
C GLY A 106 -0.10 7.55 8.03
N PHE A 107 -1.14 6.73 8.03
CA PHE A 107 -2.04 6.58 9.18
C PHE A 107 -2.16 5.10 9.53
N THR A 108 -2.20 4.80 10.82
CA THR A 108 -2.47 3.48 11.39
C THR A 108 -3.54 3.65 12.45
N TYR A 109 -4.64 2.90 12.37
CA TYR A 109 -5.72 2.91 13.36
C TYR A 109 -5.81 1.54 14.04
N ILE A 110 -6.12 1.58 15.35
CA ILE A 110 -6.34 0.43 16.24
C ILE A 110 -7.77 0.55 16.76
#